data_AF-A0A532AT64-F1
#
_entry.id   AF-A0A532AT64-F1
#
_cell.length_a   1.000
_cell.length_b   1.000
_cell.length_c   1.000
_cell.angle_alpha   90.00
_cell.angle_beta   90.00
_cell.angle_gamma   90.00
#
_symmetry.space_group_name_H-M   'P 1'
#
loop_
_entity.id
_entity.type
_entity.pdbx_description
1 polymer ?
#
loop_
_entity_poly.entity_id
_entity_poly.type
_entity_poly.pdbx_seq_one_letter_code
_entity_poly.pdbx_strand_id
1 'polypeptide(L)' 'MSDIEQLERTVSKLSPHDLAQFRAWFLEFDACVWDQQIEADLKAGKLDALIAEARADFEQGKARPL' A
#
# COMPACT_ATOMS: atom_id res chain seq x y z
N MET A 1 -15.30 -18.06 16.48
CA MET A 1 -15.23 -17.63 15.08
C MET A 1 -14.88 -16.16 15.11
N SER A 2 -13.74 -15.77 14.54
CA SER A 2 -13.32 -14.37 14.49
C SER A 2 -14.08 -13.61 13.39
N ASP A 3 -14.10 -12.29 13.47
CA ASP A 3 -14.71 -11.43 12.45
C ASP A 3 -14.03 -11.62 11.09
N ILE A 4 -12.72 -11.90 11.09
CA ILE A 4 -11.94 -12.18 9.87
C ILE A 4 -12.37 -13.51 9.23
N GLU A 5 -12.52 -14.58 10.01
CA GLU A 5 -12.98 -15.87 9.50
C GLU A 5 -14.38 -15.78 8.87
N GLN A 6 -15.24 -14.91 9.40
CA GLN A 6 -16.58 -14.66 8.82
C GLN A 6 -16.49 -13.88 7.51
N LEU A 7 -15.59 -12.90 7.43
CA LEU A 7 -15.36 -12.14 6.21
C LEU A 7 -14.81 -13.02 5.09
N GLU A 8 -13.81 -13.86 5.37
CA GLU A 8 -13.25 -14.82 4.41
C GLU A 8 -14.32 -15.77 3.85
N ARG A 9 -15.19 -16.31 4.72
CA ARG A 9 -16.33 -17.14 4.32
C ARG A 9 -17.35 -16.40 3.48
N THR A 10 -17.51 -15.10 3.69
CA THR A 10 -18.45 -14.28 2.93
C THR A 10 -17.87 -13.97 1.55
N VAL A 11 -16.61 -13.55 1.49
CA VAL A 11 -15.89 -13.24 0.24
C VAL A 11 -15.77 -14.48 -0.66
N SER A 12 -15.49 -15.64 -0.09
CA SER A 12 -15.41 -16.92 -0.83
C SER A 12 -16.73 -17.38 -1.45
N LYS A 13 -17.87 -16.86 -0.98
CA LYS A 13 -19.20 -17.17 -1.52
C LYS A 13 -19.70 -16.15 -2.55
N LEU A 14 -18.93 -15.10 -2.82
CA LEU A 14 -19.30 -14.09 -3.81
C LEU A 14 -19.36 -14.71 -5.21
N SER A 15 -20.26 -14.18 -6.03
CA SER A 15 -20.26 -14.50 -7.46
C SER A 15 -18.98 -13.96 -8.11
N PRO A 16 -18.55 -14.49 -9.27
CA PRO A 16 -17.38 -13.97 -9.98
C PRO A 16 -17.46 -12.46 -10.28
N HIS A 17 -18.66 -11.95 -10.54
CA HIS A 17 -18.92 -10.53 -10.77
C HIS A 17 -18.70 -9.70 -9.50
N ASP A 18 -19.33 -10.10 -8.39
CA ASP A 18 -19.23 -9.37 -7.13
C ASP A 18 -17.83 -9.46 -6.54
N LEU A 19 -17.14 -10.59 -6.75
CA LEU A 19 -15.74 -10.74 -6.39
C LEU A 19 -14.84 -9.79 -7.18
N ALA A 20 -15.10 -9.58 -8.48
CA ALA A 20 -14.36 -8.63 -9.29
C ALA A 20 -14.59 -7.18 -8.80
N GLN A 21 -15.83 -6.82 -8.48
CA GLN A 21 -16.15 -5.52 -7.89
C GLN A 21 -15.49 -5.31 -6.53
N PHE A 22 -15.53 -6.34 -5.66
CA PHE A 22 -14.86 -6.31 -4.36
C PHE A 22 -13.35 -6.11 -4.51
N ARG A 23 -12.70 -6.84 -5.42
CA ARG A 23 -11.26 -6.69 -5.67
C ARG A 23 -10.88 -5.30 -6.16
N ALA A 24 -11.66 -4.73 -7.07
CA ALA A 24 -11.42 -3.38 -7.57
C ALA A 24 -11.51 -2.35 -6.44
N TRP A 25 -12.53 -2.45 -5.60
CA TRP A 25 -12.67 -1.57 -4.43
C TRP A 25 -11.55 -1.80 -3.40
N PHE A 26 -11.22 -3.05 -3.10
CA PHE A 26 -10.21 -3.40 -2.09
C PHE A 26 -8.83 -2.90 -2.47
N LEU A 27 -8.49 -2.91 -3.77
CA LEU A 27 -7.22 -2.36 -4.26
C LEU A 27 -7.08 -0.87 -3.92
N GLU A 28 -8.12 -0.07 -4.15
CA GLU A 28 -8.13 1.36 -3.83
C GLU A 28 -8.10 1.61 -2.32
N PHE A 29 -8.83 0.78 -1.56
CA PHE A 29 -8.81 0.84 -0.10
C PHE A 29 -7.41 0.54 0.45
N ASP A 30 -6.78 -0.54 -0.01
CA ASP A 30 -5.44 -0.95 0.43
C ASP A 30 -4.38 0.09 0.03
N ALA A 31 -4.49 0.66 -1.18
CA ALA A 31 -3.64 1.78 -1.60
C ALA A 31 -3.80 3.01 -0.68
N CYS A 32 -5.03 3.35 -0.29
CA CYS A 32 -5.27 4.45 0.64
C CYS A 32 -4.66 4.19 2.04
N VAL A 33 -4.78 2.96 2.55
CA VAL A 33 -4.16 2.55 3.82
C VAL A 33 -2.63 2.63 3.72
N TRP A 34 -2.08 2.20 2.59
CA TRP A 34 -0.66 2.26 2.32
C TRP A 34 -0.13 3.71 2.28
N ASP A 35 -0.84 4.63 1.61
CA ASP A 35 -0.50 6.05 1.59
C ASP A 35 -0.47 6.64 3.01
N GLN A 36 -1.48 6.31 3.83
CA GLN A 36 -1.53 6.75 5.23
C GLN A 36 -0.34 6.21 6.04
N GLN A 37 0.05 4.96 5.80
CA GLN A 37 1.20 4.37 6.46
C GLN A 37 2.51 5.04 6.03
N ILE A 38 2.70 5.31 4.74
CA ILE A 38 3.87 6.05 4.24
C ILE A 38 3.94 7.43 4.91
N GLU A 39 2.82 8.16 4.96
CA GLU A 39 2.80 9.47 5.61
C GLU A 39 3.17 9.40 7.10
N ALA A 40 2.67 8.39 7.81
CA ALA A 40 2.99 8.17 9.21
C ALA A 40 4.47 7.83 9.40
N ASP A 41 5.02 6.97 8.55
CA ASP A 41 6.41 6.55 8.59
C ASP A 41 7.37 7.69 8.21
N LEU A 42 6.98 8.56 7.27
CA LEU A 42 7.66 9.82 6.97
C LEU A 42 7.68 10.74 8.19
N LYS A 43 6.54 10.96 8.84
CA LYS A 43 6.46 11.81 10.05
C LYS A 43 7.26 11.23 11.21
N ALA A 44 7.39 9.90 11.27
CA ALA A 44 8.21 9.20 12.26
C ALA A 44 9.72 9.16 11.92
N GLY A 45 10.14 9.70 10.77
CA GLY A 45 11.53 9.70 10.32
C GLY A 45 12.06 8.34 9.88
N LYS A 46 11.19 7.33 9.71
CA LYS A 46 11.62 5.97 9.34
C LYS A 46 12.21 5.88 7.93
N LEU A 47 11.80 6.80 7.05
CA LEU A 47 12.26 6.83 5.66
C LEU A 47 13.46 7.77 5.45
N ASP A 48 13.95 8.45 6.49
CA ASP A 48 15.01 9.45 6.38
C ASP A 48 16.29 8.89 5.78
N ALA A 49 16.67 7.67 6.16
CA ALA A 49 17.85 6.98 5.63
C ALA A 49 17.73 6.73 4.11
N LEU A 50 16.56 6.28 3.66
CA LEU A 50 16.29 6.03 2.24
C LEU A 50 16.26 7.33 1.44
N ILE A 51 15.71 8.41 2.01
CA ILE A 51 15.70 9.74 1.40
C ILE A 51 17.14 10.28 1.26
N ALA A 52 17.98 10.09 2.28
CA ALA A 52 19.38 10.52 2.24
C ALA A 52 20.18 9.73 1.18
N GLU A 53 19.97 8.42 1.09
CA GLU A 53 20.58 7.58 0.07
C GLU A 53 20.16 8.00 -1.35
N ALA A 54 18.85 8.16 -1.58
CA ALA A 54 18.32 8.57 -2.87
C ALA A 54 18.87 9.94 -3.31
N ARG A 55 19.05 10.87 -2.36
CA ARG A 55 19.68 12.17 -2.63
C ARG A 55 21.14 12.01 -3.03
N ALA A 56 21.91 11.21 -2.30
CA ALA A 56 23.32 10.99 -2.60
C ALA A 56 23.51 10.34 -3.98
N ASP A 57 22.65 9.39 -4.36
CA ASP A 57 22.69 8.75 -5.67
C ASP A 57 22.32 9.72 -6.81
N PHE A 58 21.34 10.60 -6.59
CA PHE A 58 21.00 11.64 -7.55
C PHE A 58 22.15 12.64 -7.75
N GLU A 59 22.80 13.08 -6.67
CA GLU A 59 23.97 13.97 -6.73
C GLU A 59 25.17 13.30 -7.44
N GLN A 60 25.28 11.98 -7.34
CA GLN A 60 26.29 11.19 -8.05
C GLN A 60 25.93 10.88 -9.52
N GLY A 61 24.79 11.38 -10.01
CA GLY A 61 24.33 11.14 -11.39
C GLY A 61 23.89 9.69 -11.65
N LYS A 62 23.65 8.91 -10.60
CA LYS A 62 23.15 7.52 -10.70
C LYS A 62 21.64 7.45 -10.87
N ALA A 63 20.93 8.53 -10.55
CA ALA A 63 19.51 8.70 -10.79
C ALA A 63 19.25 9.81 -11.81
N ARG A 64 18.15 9.69 -12.56
CA ARG A 64 17.69 10.67 -13.55
C ARG A 64 16.34 11.27 -13.14
N PRO A 65 16.02 12.49 -13.59
CA PRO A 65 14.67 13.03 -13.47
C PRO A 65 13.66 12.06 -14.11
N LEU A 66 12.46 12.01 -13.53
CA LEU A 66 11.32 11.25 -14.05
C LEU A 66 10.84 11.83 -15.39
#